data_AF-A0A3B1A6N7-F1
#
_entry.id   AF-A0A3B1A6N7-F1
#
_cell.length_a   1.000
_cell.length_b   1.000
_cell.length_c   1.000
_cell.angle_alpha   90.00
_cell.angle_beta   90.00
_cell.angle_gamma   90.00
#
_symmetry.space_group_name_H-M   'P 1'
#
loop_
_entity.id
_entity.type
_entity.pdbx_description
1 polymer ?
#
loop_
_entity_poly.entity_id
_entity_poly.type
_entity_poly.pdbx_seq_one_letter_code
_entity_poly.pdbx_strand_id
1 'polypeptide(L)' 'MIFFIKEWPNRTATLMADNGAVLWTFHSVAEARRVCEAWYKARDEPVDYQLYTLQDPGQDALQDPSCATYAIG' A
#
# COMPACT_ATOMS: atom_id res chain seq x y z
N MET A 1 8.73 -4.99 -11.97
CA MET A 1 7.84 -5.81 -11.11
C MET A 1 7.34 -4.89 -10.03
N ILE A 2 6.02 -4.68 -9.90
CA ILE A 2 5.47 -3.68 -8.98
C ILE A 2 5.28 -4.33 -7.60
N PHE A 3 5.67 -3.60 -6.56
CA PHE A 3 5.44 -4.03 -5.17
C PHE A 3 4.37 -3.21 -4.50
N PHE A 4 3.67 -3.85 -3.57
CA PHE A 4 2.62 -3.26 -2.78
C PHE A 4 2.96 -3.41 -1.32
N ILE A 5 3.00 -2.31 -0.58
CA ILE A 5 3.20 -2.32 0.87
C ILE A 5 1.86 -2.03 1.50
N LYS A 6 1.35 -2.94 2.32
CA LYS A 6 0.13 -2.75 3.10
C LYS A 6 0.49 -2.54 4.56
N GLU A 7 0.22 -1.36 5.09
CA GLU A 7 0.34 -1.06 6.52
C GLU A 7 -0.91 -1.53 7.27
N TRP A 8 -0.69 -2.18 8.40
CA TRP A 8 -1.72 -2.68 9.28
C TRP A 8 -1.90 -1.78 10.52
N PRO A 9 -3.06 -1.83 11.18
CA PRO A 9 -3.33 -1.00 12.38
C PRO A 9 -2.36 -1.23 13.55
N ASN A 10 -1.74 -2.40 13.62
CA ASN A 10 -0.70 -2.75 14.61
C ASN A 10 0.71 -2.23 14.23
N ARG A 11 0.81 -1.35 13.21
CA ARG A 11 2.05 -0.80 12.64
C ARG A 11 2.96 -1.81 11.92
N THR A 12 2.52 -3.05 11.73
CA THR A 12 3.24 -3.98 10.86
C THR A 12 2.95 -3.65 9.40
N ALA A 13 3.81 -4.13 8.49
CA ALA A 13 3.63 -3.88 7.06
C ALA A 13 3.86 -5.16 6.26
N THR A 14 2.96 -5.45 5.32
CA THR A 14 3.07 -6.61 4.43
C THR A 14 3.49 -6.16 3.04
N LEU A 15 4.56 -6.76 2.53
CA LEU A 15 5.01 -6.61 1.16
C LEU A 15 4.34 -7.68 0.29
N MET A 16 3.73 -7.23 -0.80
CA MET A 16 2.99 -8.06 -1.75
C MET A 16 3.49 -7.82 -3.17
N ALA A 17 3.45 -8.86 -3.99
CA ALA A 17 3.67 -8.77 -5.43
C ALA A 17 2.38 -8.33 -6.15
N ASP A 18 2.49 -8.00 -7.44
CA ASP A 18 1.38 -7.52 -8.25
C ASP A 18 0.25 -8.53 -8.48
N ASN A 19 0.56 -9.82 -8.35
CA ASN A 19 -0.43 -10.89 -8.36
C ASN A 19 -1.16 -11.06 -7.02
N GLY A 20 -0.94 -10.16 -6.05
CA GLY A 20 -1.52 -10.24 -4.71
C GLY A 20 -0.84 -11.26 -3.79
N ALA A 21 0.24 -11.92 -4.22
CA ALA A 21 0.97 -12.85 -3.38
C ALA A 21 1.72 -12.09 -2.27
N VAL A 22 1.50 -12.53 -1.03
CA VAL A 22 2.24 -12.03 0.13
C VAL A 22 3.66 -12.58 0.09
N LEU A 23 4.63 -11.67 0.03
CA LEU A 23 6.05 -12.04 0.04
C LEU A 23 6.56 -12.11 1.49
N TRP A 24 6.27 -11.08 2.28
CA TRP A 24 6.74 -11.00 3.66
C TRP A 24 5.96 -10.00 4.50
N THR A 25 5.94 -10.19 5.82
CA THR A 25 5.40 -9.23 6.79
C THR A 25 6.50 -8.73 7.72
N PHE A 26 6.67 -7.42 7.76
CA PHE A 26 7.67 -6.68 8.51
C PHE A 26 7.07 -6.03 9.76
N HIS A 27 7.92 -5.69 10.73
CA HIS A 27 7.49 -5.03 11.95
C HIS A 27 7.14 -3.55 11.74
N SER A 28 7.54 -2.98 10.60
CA SER A 28 7.21 -1.60 10.22
C SER A 28 7.22 -1.38 8.71
N VAL A 29 6.51 -0.34 8.26
CA VAL A 29 6.56 0.13 6.87
C VAL A 29 7.97 0.52 6.43
N ALA A 30 8.77 1.10 7.34
CA ALA A 30 10.13 1.52 7.05
C ALA A 30 11.02 0.33 6.64
N GLU A 31 10.86 -0.83 7.29
CA GLU A 31 11.57 -2.06 6.91
C GLU A 31 11.12 -2.57 5.54
N ALA A 32 9.81 -2.64 5.30
CA ALA A 32 9.27 -3.06 4.01
C ALA A 32 9.76 -2.18 2.86
N ARG A 33 9.82 -0.86 3.08
CA ARG A 33 10.33 0.12 2.12
C ARG A 33 11.81 -0.10 1.81
N ARG A 34 12.65 -0.30 2.83
CA ARG A 34 14.08 -0.57 2.63
C ARG A 34 14.32 -1.81 1.78
N VAL A 35 13.52 -2.85 1.97
CA VAL A 35 13.62 -4.08 1.17
C VAL A 35 13.19 -3.83 -0.28
N CYS A 36 12.11 -3.09 -0.51
CA CYS A 36 11.72 -2.65 -1.85
C CYS A 36 12.84 -1.86 -2.54
N GLU A 37 13.36 -0.84 -1.88
CA GLU A 37 14.43 0.01 -2.42
C GLU A 37 15.69 -0.81 -2.74
N ALA A 38 16.07 -1.74 -1.86
CA ALA A 38 17.21 -2.63 -2.08
C ALA A 38 17.01 -3.55 -3.29
N TRP A 39 15.79 -4.08 -3.48
CA TRP A 39 15.45 -4.93 -4.62
C TRP A 39 15.58 -4.18 -5.95
N TYR A 40 15.00 -2.98 -6.03
CA TYR A 40 15.09 -2.14 -7.23
C TYR A 40 16.51 -1.70 -7.52
N LYS A 41 17.27 -1.30 -6.48
CA LYS A 41 18.67 -0.93 -6.61
C LYS A 41 19.53 -2.09 -7.12
N ALA A 42 19.27 -3.32 -6.68
CA ALA A 42 19.99 -4.50 -7.18
C ALA A 42 19.72 -4.79 -8.66
N ARG A 43 18.65 -4.22 -9.22
CA ARG A 43 18.21 -4.43 -10.61
C ARG A 43 18.45 -3.21 -11.51
N ASP A 44 19.04 -2.14 -10.97
CA ASP A 44 19.20 -0.85 -11.65
C ASP A 44 17.87 -0.29 -12.21
N GLU A 45 16.76 -0.63 -11.55
CA GLU A 45 15.41 -0.21 -11.93
C GLU A 45 14.94 0.93 -11.02
N PRO A 46 14.11 1.86 -11.53
CA PRO A 46 13.50 2.89 -10.69
C PRO A 46 12.58 2.25 -9.65
N VAL A 47 12.61 2.80 -8.43
CA VAL A 47 11.77 2.33 -7.34
C VAL A 47 10.30 2.64 -7.63
N ASP A 48 9.48 1.60 -7.75
CA ASP A 48 8.04 1.72 -7.99
C ASP A 48 7.24 0.84 -7.01
N TYR A 49 6.61 1.46 -6.01
CA TYR A 49 5.75 0.74 -5.09
C TYR A 49 4.58 1.60 -4.63
N GLN A 50 3.46 0.97 -4.32
CA GLN A 50 2.31 1.66 -3.73
C GLN A 50 2.15 1.28 -2.26
N LEU A 51 1.93 2.28 -1.42
CA LEU A 51 1.68 2.11 0.02
C LEU A 51 0.18 2.24 0.29
N TYR A 52 -0.42 1.17 0.81
CA TYR A 52 -1.79 1.13 1.29
C TYR A 52 -1.80 1.23 2.81
N THR A 53 -2.32 2.34 3.33
CA THR A 53 -2.64 2.46 4.74
C THR A 53 -4.11 2.09 4.93
N LEU A 54 -4.39 1.14 5.81
CA LEU A 54 -5.75 0.95 6.29
C LEU A 54 -6.05 2.09 7.27
N GLN A 55 -6.28 3.29 6.74
CA GLN A 55 -6.93 4.34 7.53
C GLN A 55 -8.32 3.82 7.92
N ASP A 56 -8.69 4.04 9.17
CA ASP A 56 -10.03 3.76 9.70
C ASP A 56 -11.11 4.10 8.65
N PRO A 57 -12.19 3.29 8.51
CA PRO A 57 -13.18 3.39 7.43
C PRO A 57 -13.98 4.71 7.34
N GLY A 58 -13.57 5.76 8.05
CA GLY A 58 -14.18 7.09 8.02
C GLY A 58 -13.64 8.08 6.98
N GLN A 59 -12.62 7.74 6.18
CA GLN A 59 -12.01 8.72 5.25
C GLN A 59 -11.96 8.32 3.76
N ASP A 60 -12.58 7.21 3.36
CA ASP A 60 -12.72 6.84 1.94
C ASP A 60 -13.99 7.42 1.28
N ALA A 61 -14.94 7.95 2.08
CA ALA A 61 -16.21 8.47 1.57
C ALA A 61 -16.13 9.85 0.87
N LEU A 62 -14.94 10.46 0.72
CA LEU A 62 -14.82 11.81 0.17
C LEU A 62 -13.95 11.94 -1.09
N GLN A 63 -13.41 10.85 -1.63
CA GLN A 63 -12.54 10.91 -2.82
C GLN A 63 -13.15 10.36 -4.11
N ASP A 64 -14.42 9.95 -4.09
CA ASP A 64 -15.18 9.68 -5.31
C ASP A 64 -16.37 10.66 -5.44
N PRO A 65 -16.26 11.72 -6.28
CA PRO A 65 -17.37 12.63 -6.54
C PRO A 65 -18.46 12.03 -7.43
N SER A 66 -18.33 10.77 -7.90
CA SER A 66 -19.34 10.13 -8.75
C SER A 66 -20.48 9.49 -7.94
N CYS A 67 -20.26 9.23 -6.64
CA CYS A 67 -21.27 8.66 -5.74
C CYS A 67 -22.15 9.72 -5.02
N ALA A 68 -21.87 11.01 -5.20
CA ALA A 68 -22.60 12.10 -4.54
C ALA A 68 -23.90 12.53 -5.25
N THR A 69 -24.61 11.60 -5.87
CA THR A 69 -26.00 11.82 -6.31
C THR A 69 -26.86 10.82 -5.56
N TYR A 70 -28.07 11.22 -5.14
CA TYR A 70 -29.01 10.46 -4.30
C TYR A 70 -28.80 10.59 -2.79
N ALA A 71 -28.75 11.82 -2.29
CA ALA A 71 -29.28 12.12 -0.95
C ALA A 71 -29.81 13.55 -0.88
N ILE A 72 -30.82 13.89 -1.69
CA ILE A 72 -31.72 15.01 -1.41
C ILE A 72 -33.13 14.62 -1.90
N GLY A 73 -34.11 14.58 -0.99
CA GLY A 73 -35.54 14.53 -1.31
C GLY A 73 -36.29 13.39 -0.65
#